data_AF-A0A8T5UTE8-F1
#
_entry.id   AF-A0A8T5UTE8-F1
#
_cell.length_a   1.000
_cell.length_b   1.000
_cell.length_c   1.000
_cell.angle_alpha   90.00
_cell.angle_beta   90.00
_cell.angle_gamma   90.00
#
_symmetry.space_group_name_H-M   'P 1'
#
loop_
_entity.id
_entity.type
_entity.pdbx_description
1 polymer ?
#
loop_
_entity_poly.entity_id
_entity_poly.type
_entity_poly.pdbx_seq_one_letter_code
_entity_poly.pdbx_strand_id
1 'polypeptide(L)'
;MAQSIFKSKEEEHEEPALTPRKVPGGNDDIGDYRKVPLKDCGNDEVWNGQPFIANIYEGTDKKTKQPYYSAAFIIYDHETREALRGNIYLKGMEDDIKLKKGSLGYELVKSIDKVKGFPTKDNVIIMKFSELQGYIYNLNAIKAVIKEQWNDAMTRTWNTIEITELIEAPKEG
;
A
#
# COMPACT_ATOMS: atom_id res chain seq x y z
N MET A 1 53.11 -11.79 -10.97
CA MET A 1 52.00 -11.24 -11.75
C MET A 1 50.78 -12.12 -11.58
N ALA A 2 49.69 -11.55 -11.05
CA ALA A 2 48.28 -11.87 -11.30
C ALA A 2 47.45 -11.32 -10.12
N GLN A 3 47.02 -10.07 -10.23
CA GLN A 3 46.00 -9.48 -9.37
C GLN A 3 44.64 -10.03 -9.83
N SER A 4 43.91 -10.71 -8.95
CA SER A 4 42.52 -11.08 -9.19
C SER A 4 41.63 -9.92 -8.76
N ILE A 5 41.04 -9.25 -9.75
CA ILE A 5 40.09 -8.16 -9.56
C ILE A 5 38.70 -8.79 -9.44
N PHE A 6 38.16 -8.85 -8.22
CA PHE A 6 36.73 -9.08 -8.01
C PHE A 6 35.99 -7.77 -8.32
N LYS A 7 35.38 -7.69 -9.50
CA LYS A 7 34.31 -6.71 -9.77
C LYS A 7 33.00 -7.34 -9.32
N SER A 8 32.49 -6.91 -8.17
CA SER A 8 31.10 -7.12 -7.78
C SER A 8 30.22 -6.32 -8.73
N LYS A 9 29.42 -7.01 -9.55
CA LYS A 9 28.30 -6.38 -10.25
C LYS A 9 27.25 -6.02 -9.21
N GLU A 10 27.02 -4.73 -9.00
CA GLU A 10 25.79 -4.25 -8.40
C GLU A 10 24.66 -4.54 -9.39
N GLU A 11 23.79 -5.49 -9.05
CA GLU A 11 22.54 -5.72 -9.78
C GLU A 11 21.55 -4.62 -9.36
N GLU A 12 21.39 -3.63 -10.22
CA GLU A 12 20.31 -2.65 -10.13
C GLU A 12 18.96 -3.39 -10.25
N HIS A 13 18.18 -3.35 -9.17
CA HIS A 13 16.83 -3.90 -9.12
C HIS A 13 15.86 -3.02 -9.92
N GLU A 14 15.73 -3.27 -11.23
CA GLU A 14 14.63 -2.71 -12.03
C GLU A 14 13.28 -3.34 -11.63
N GLU A 15 12.36 -2.50 -11.14
CA GLU A 15 10.96 -2.88 -10.93
C GLU A 15 10.33 -3.31 -12.28
N PRO A 16 9.59 -4.44 -12.33
CA PRO A 16 9.02 -4.92 -13.59
C PRO A 16 7.94 -3.99 -14.14
N ALA A 17 7.95 -3.81 -15.46
CA ALA A 17 6.94 -3.07 -16.22
C ALA A 17 5.54 -3.68 -16.02
N LEU A 18 4.62 -2.88 -15.47
CA LEU A 18 3.20 -3.18 -15.35
C LEU A 18 2.49 -2.72 -16.63
N THR A 19 1.62 -3.54 -17.22
CA THR A 19 0.70 -3.11 -18.28
C THR A 19 -0.66 -2.74 -17.65
N PRO A 20 -0.97 -1.46 -17.47
CA PRO A 20 -2.18 -1.04 -16.79
C PRO A 20 -3.43 -1.25 -17.66
N ARG A 21 -4.49 -1.81 -17.09
CA ARG A 21 -5.85 -1.61 -17.60
C ARG A 21 -6.50 -0.52 -16.73
N LYS A 22 -6.48 0.73 -17.22
CA LYS A 22 -7.05 1.88 -16.49
C LYS A 22 -8.56 1.70 -16.33
N VAL A 23 -9.04 1.62 -15.08
CA VAL A 23 -10.45 1.83 -14.72
C VAL A 23 -10.63 3.35 -14.51
N PRO A 24 -11.76 3.98 -14.88
CA PRO A 24 -11.89 5.43 -14.80
C PRO A 24 -11.64 5.96 -13.37
N GLY A 25 -10.72 6.92 -13.21
CA GLY A 25 -10.48 7.64 -11.95
C GLY A 25 -9.19 7.29 -11.17
N GLY A 26 -8.46 6.23 -11.54
CA GLY A 26 -7.20 5.90 -10.87
C GLY A 26 -5.98 6.44 -11.62
N ASN A 27 -5.34 7.49 -11.10
CA ASN A 27 -4.00 7.92 -11.51
C ASN A 27 -3.01 7.50 -10.41
N ASP A 28 -2.13 6.54 -10.69
CA ASP A 28 -0.98 6.20 -9.85
C ASP A 28 0.25 7.08 -10.14
N ASP A 29 0.04 8.13 -10.93
CA ASP A 29 1.04 9.16 -11.15
C ASP A 29 1.28 9.91 -9.85
N ILE A 30 2.40 9.57 -9.21
CA ILE A 30 2.91 10.26 -8.03
C ILE A 30 3.56 11.60 -8.38
N GLY A 31 3.57 12.01 -9.66
CA GLY A 31 4.10 13.27 -10.13
C GLY A 31 5.54 13.50 -9.68
N ASP A 32 5.79 14.70 -9.16
CA ASP A 32 7.10 15.14 -8.65
C ASP A 32 7.39 14.68 -7.20
N TYR A 33 6.61 13.77 -6.63
CA TYR A 33 6.84 13.31 -5.25
C TYR A 33 7.99 12.29 -5.22
N ARG A 34 8.82 12.36 -4.18
CA ARG A 34 9.81 11.31 -3.90
C ARG A 34 9.09 10.04 -3.50
N LYS A 35 9.24 8.97 -4.30
CA LYS A 35 8.65 7.66 -4.00
C LYS A 35 9.35 7.01 -2.80
N VAL A 36 8.58 6.62 -1.79
CA VAL A 36 9.05 5.83 -0.66
C VAL A 36 8.28 4.51 -0.61
N PRO A 37 8.90 3.36 -0.95
CA PRO A 37 8.24 2.07 -0.86
C PRO A 37 7.96 1.68 0.60
N LEU A 38 6.73 1.24 0.90
CA LEU A 38 6.33 0.84 2.26
C LEU A 38 7.25 -0.23 2.87
N LYS A 39 7.77 -1.14 2.04
CA LYS A 39 8.72 -2.19 2.46
C LYS A 39 10.06 -1.65 2.97
N ASP A 40 10.40 -0.41 2.65
CA ASP A 40 11.68 0.21 2.99
C ASP A 40 11.56 1.13 4.23
N CYS A 41 10.34 1.36 4.73
CA CYS A 41 10.08 2.15 5.94
C CYS A 41 10.44 1.39 7.22
N GLY A 42 10.78 2.15 8.27
CA GLY A 42 11.00 1.61 9.61
C GLY A 42 9.69 1.28 10.34
N ASN A 43 9.72 0.30 11.24
CA ASN A 43 8.61 0.09 12.17
C ASN A 43 8.41 1.33 13.05
N ASP A 44 7.15 1.67 13.32
CA ASP A 44 6.72 2.87 14.06
C ASP A 44 7.02 4.22 13.40
N GLU A 45 7.50 4.22 12.15
CA GLU A 45 7.62 5.44 11.36
C GLU A 45 6.24 6.08 11.15
N VAL A 46 6.16 7.41 11.23
CA VAL A 46 4.90 8.15 11.17
C VAL A 46 4.79 8.86 9.83
N TRP A 47 3.66 8.70 9.18
CA TRP A 47 3.32 9.34 7.91
C TRP A 47 2.06 10.18 8.07
N ASN A 48 2.10 11.40 7.55
CA ASN A 48 0.95 12.30 7.52
C ASN A 48 0.69 12.66 6.06
N GLY A 49 -0.55 12.59 5.61
CA GLY A 49 -0.84 12.96 4.23
C GLY A 49 -2.19 12.50 3.72
N GLN A 50 -2.43 12.79 2.45
CA GLN A 50 -3.65 12.43 1.75
C GLN A 50 -3.54 10.97 1.25
N PRO A 51 -4.42 10.05 1.69
CA PRO A 51 -4.39 8.68 1.23
C PRO A 51 -5.11 8.51 -0.10
N PHE A 52 -4.67 7.54 -0.89
CA PHE A 52 -5.22 7.23 -2.20
C PHE A 52 -5.07 5.74 -2.51
N ILE A 53 -6.05 5.14 -3.19
CA ILE A 53 -5.94 3.79 -3.77
C ILE A 53 -6.09 3.89 -5.28
N ALA A 54 -5.02 3.55 -6.00
CA ALA A 54 -5.03 3.43 -7.44
C ALA A 54 -5.88 2.24 -7.92
N ASN A 55 -6.06 2.14 -9.24
CA ASN A 55 -6.78 1.02 -9.84
C ASN A 55 -6.10 -0.33 -9.59
N ILE A 56 -6.80 -1.41 -9.94
CA ILE A 56 -6.23 -2.76 -9.96
C ILE A 56 -5.30 -2.89 -11.18
N TYR A 57 -4.08 -3.33 -10.94
CA TYR A 57 -3.08 -3.68 -11.94
C TYR A 57 -2.94 -5.20 -12.00
N GLU A 58 -2.72 -5.72 -13.20
CA GLU A 58 -2.28 -7.10 -13.43
C GLU A 58 -0.79 -7.10 -13.72
N GLY A 59 -0.07 -7.99 -13.06
CA GLY A 59 1.33 -8.29 -13.32
C GLY A 59 1.54 -9.79 -13.42
N THR A 60 2.76 -10.19 -13.77
CA THR A 60 3.14 -11.60 -13.87
C THR A 60 4.27 -11.89 -12.90
N ASP A 61 4.08 -12.88 -12.02
CA ASP A 61 5.13 -13.30 -11.10
C ASP A 61 6.31 -13.88 -11.90
N LYS A 62 7.51 -13.33 -11.68
CA LYS A 62 8.70 -13.72 -12.46
C LYS A 62 9.07 -15.20 -12.28
N LYS A 63 8.80 -15.79 -11.11
CA LYS A 63 9.17 -17.17 -10.72
C LYS A 63 8.10 -18.18 -11.13
N THR A 64 6.84 -17.93 -10.81
CA THR A 64 5.74 -18.88 -11.05
C THR A 64 5.10 -18.70 -12.42
N LYS A 65 5.35 -17.55 -13.09
CA LYS A 65 4.70 -17.13 -14.34
C LYS A 65 3.17 -16.99 -14.23
N GLN A 66 2.63 -17.02 -13.02
CA GLN A 66 1.21 -16.82 -12.78
C GLN A 66 0.88 -15.32 -12.75
N PRO A 67 -0.30 -14.91 -13.23
CA PRO A 67 -0.76 -13.55 -13.05
C PRO A 67 -0.96 -13.26 -11.55
N TYR A 68 -0.70 -12.02 -11.16
CA TYR A 68 -1.07 -11.48 -9.86
C TYR A 68 -1.77 -10.14 -10.05
N TYR A 69 -2.65 -9.81 -9.11
CA TYR A 69 -3.44 -8.59 -9.14
C TYR A 69 -3.13 -7.75 -7.90
N SER A 70 -2.98 -6.45 -8.08
CA SER A 70 -2.71 -5.55 -6.96
C SER A 70 -3.20 -4.15 -7.23
N ALA A 71 -3.65 -3.45 -6.20
CA ALA A 71 -3.88 -2.00 -6.24
C ALA A 71 -2.78 -1.29 -5.45
N ALA A 72 -2.31 -0.14 -5.94
CA ALA A 72 -1.36 0.68 -5.18
C ALA A 72 -2.12 1.51 -4.14
N PHE A 73 -1.71 1.43 -2.88
CA PHE A 73 -2.09 2.37 -1.84
C PHE A 73 -0.99 3.41 -1.70
N ILE A 74 -1.35 4.68 -1.68
CA ILE A 74 -0.43 5.81 -1.67
C ILE A 74 -0.82 6.77 -0.54
N ILE A 75 0.15 7.30 0.20
CA ILE A 75 -0.04 8.48 1.06
C ILE A 75 0.83 9.60 0.50
N TYR A 76 0.21 10.69 0.07
CA TYR A 76 0.91 11.90 -0.37
C TYR A 76 1.16 12.82 0.83
N ASP A 77 2.41 12.91 1.25
CA ASP A 77 2.86 13.92 2.21
C ASP A 77 3.24 15.18 1.45
N HIS A 78 2.33 16.16 1.46
CA HIS A 78 2.49 17.43 0.76
C HIS A 78 3.55 18.34 1.41
N GLU A 79 3.87 18.17 2.69
CA GLU A 79 4.85 18.99 3.40
C GLU A 79 6.27 18.59 2.99
N THR A 80 6.54 17.29 2.96
CA THR A 80 7.86 16.75 2.60
C THR A 80 8.02 16.48 1.10
N ARG A 81 6.92 16.53 0.33
CA ARG A 81 6.82 16.11 -1.08
C ARG A 81 7.23 14.65 -1.28
N GLU A 82 6.81 13.78 -0.38
CA GLU A 82 7.05 12.34 -0.43
C GLU A 82 5.76 11.55 -0.63
N ALA A 83 5.85 10.43 -1.33
CA ALA A 83 4.73 9.53 -1.57
C ALA A 83 5.06 8.13 -1.04
N LEU A 84 4.49 7.77 0.10
CA LEU A 84 4.56 6.41 0.62
C LEU A 84 3.72 5.50 -0.26
N ARG A 85 4.27 4.40 -0.75
CA ARG A 85 3.57 3.46 -1.63
C ARG A 85 3.61 2.03 -1.13
N GLY A 86 2.44 1.46 -0.88
CA GLY A 86 2.22 0.04 -0.59
C GLY A 86 1.37 -0.64 -1.66
N ASN A 87 1.33 -1.97 -1.66
CA ASN A 87 0.49 -2.74 -2.58
C ASN A 87 -0.55 -3.55 -1.81
N ILE A 88 -1.81 -3.44 -2.20
CA ILE A 88 -2.91 -4.29 -1.75
C ILE A 88 -3.02 -5.44 -2.73
N TYR A 89 -2.65 -6.65 -2.30
CA TYR A 89 -2.72 -7.85 -3.14
C TYR A 89 -4.14 -8.39 -3.23
N LEU A 90 -4.56 -8.70 -4.46
CA LEU A 90 -5.89 -9.17 -4.81
C LEU A 90 -5.80 -10.54 -5.49
N LYS A 91 -6.89 -11.30 -5.40
CA LYS A 91 -6.98 -12.62 -6.05
C LYS A 91 -7.30 -12.53 -7.55
N GLY A 92 -7.90 -11.43 -7.99
CA GLY A 92 -8.42 -11.22 -9.34
C GLY A 92 -8.69 -9.74 -9.60
N MET A 93 -9.23 -9.44 -10.78
CA MET A 93 -9.75 -8.11 -11.15
C MET A 93 -11.23 -7.91 -10.73
N GLU A 94 -11.83 -8.90 -10.08
CA GLU A 94 -13.22 -8.82 -9.62
C GLU A 94 -13.36 -7.73 -8.55
N ASP A 95 -14.51 -7.05 -8.53
CA ASP A 95 -14.80 -6.03 -7.52
C ASP A 95 -14.94 -6.68 -6.13
N ASP A 96 -15.45 -7.90 -6.03
CA ASP A 96 -15.51 -8.63 -4.77
C ASP A 96 -14.11 -9.07 -4.33
N ILE A 97 -13.58 -8.41 -3.29
CA ILE A 97 -12.24 -8.66 -2.76
C ILE A 97 -12.29 -9.35 -1.40
N LYS A 98 -11.26 -10.18 -1.15
CA LYS A 98 -11.06 -10.88 0.13
C LYS A 98 -9.78 -10.41 0.79
N LEU A 99 -9.91 -9.65 1.86
CA LEU A 99 -8.80 -9.11 2.65
C LEU A 99 -8.58 -10.00 3.88
N LYS A 100 -7.35 -10.49 4.06
CA LYS A 100 -6.98 -11.33 5.21
C LYS A 100 -6.25 -10.51 6.25
N LYS A 101 -6.44 -10.86 7.52
CA LYS A 101 -5.69 -10.29 8.66
C LYS A 101 -4.18 -10.23 8.37
N GLY A 102 -3.56 -9.09 8.71
CA GLY A 102 -2.14 -8.82 8.45
C GLY A 102 -1.83 -8.31 7.04
N SER A 103 -2.76 -8.38 6.08
CA SER A 103 -2.57 -7.73 4.77
C SER A 103 -2.79 -6.22 4.85
N LEU A 104 -2.14 -5.45 3.98
CA LEU A 104 -2.27 -3.99 3.94
C LEU A 104 -3.73 -3.54 3.83
N GLY A 105 -4.49 -4.11 2.89
CA GLY A 105 -5.91 -3.75 2.73
C GLY A 105 -6.74 -4.03 3.97
N TYR A 106 -6.48 -5.15 4.66
CA TYR A 106 -7.19 -5.48 5.90
C TYR A 106 -6.87 -4.47 7.02
N GLU A 107 -5.58 -4.17 7.24
CA GLU A 107 -5.18 -3.26 8.32
C GLU A 107 -5.64 -1.82 8.05
N LEU A 108 -5.73 -1.40 6.79
CA LEU A 108 -6.36 -0.14 6.40
C LEU A 108 -7.83 -0.08 6.83
N VAL A 109 -8.65 -1.06 6.43
CA VAL A 109 -10.09 -1.09 6.79
C VAL A 109 -10.25 -1.11 8.31
N LYS A 110 -9.55 -2.05 8.98
CA LYS A 110 -9.62 -2.20 10.43
C LYS A 110 -9.22 -0.94 11.20
N SER A 111 -8.18 -0.23 10.75
CA SER A 111 -7.72 0.99 11.43
C SER A 111 -8.66 2.17 11.19
N ILE A 112 -9.21 2.32 9.99
CA ILE A 112 -10.25 3.32 9.69
C ILE A 112 -11.50 3.08 10.53
N ASP A 113 -11.98 1.83 10.55
CA ASP A 113 -13.14 1.41 11.33
C ASP A 113 -12.93 1.67 12.83
N LYS A 114 -11.73 1.37 13.35
CA LYS A 114 -11.35 1.67 14.74
C LYS A 114 -11.40 3.16 15.04
N VAL A 115 -10.83 4.02 14.17
CA VAL A 115 -10.85 5.48 14.38
C VAL A 115 -12.27 6.05 14.27
N LYS A 116 -13.12 5.49 13.42
CA LYS A 116 -14.55 5.85 13.32
C LYS A 116 -15.43 5.29 14.43
N GLY A 117 -14.89 4.45 15.33
CA GLY A 117 -15.62 3.88 16.47
C GLY A 117 -16.36 2.56 16.19
N PHE A 118 -16.08 1.90 15.06
CA PHE A 118 -16.73 0.65 14.62
C PHE A 118 -15.72 -0.50 14.44
N PRO A 119 -14.96 -0.90 15.47
CA PRO A 119 -13.81 -1.78 15.30
C PRO A 119 -14.17 -3.15 14.69
N THR A 120 -13.53 -3.51 13.59
CA THR A 120 -13.65 -4.82 12.94
C THR A 120 -13.02 -5.92 13.80
N LYS A 121 -13.72 -7.05 13.99
CA LYS A 121 -13.23 -8.21 14.76
C LYS A 121 -12.92 -9.45 13.91
N ASP A 122 -13.34 -9.43 12.64
CA ASP A 122 -13.20 -10.58 11.75
C ASP A 122 -11.75 -10.76 11.29
N ASN A 123 -11.32 -12.02 11.12
CA ASN A 123 -9.98 -12.32 10.57
C ASN A 123 -9.91 -12.18 9.04
N VAL A 124 -11.07 -12.02 8.40
CA VAL A 124 -11.25 -11.90 6.96
C VAL A 124 -12.36 -10.89 6.70
N ILE A 125 -12.11 -9.94 5.82
CA ILE A 125 -13.10 -8.98 5.34
C ILE A 125 -13.40 -9.32 3.88
N ILE A 126 -14.69 -9.41 3.55
CA ILE A 126 -15.17 -9.53 2.17
C ILE A 126 -15.96 -8.26 1.91
N MET A 127 -15.55 -7.52 0.88
CA MET A 127 -16.16 -6.24 0.51
C MET A 127 -15.90 -5.98 -0.96
N LYS A 128 -16.50 -4.92 -1.51
CA LYS A 128 -16.17 -4.46 -2.86
C LYS A 128 -14.90 -3.61 -2.85
N PHE A 129 -14.08 -3.72 -3.90
CA PHE A 129 -12.92 -2.86 -4.09
C PHE A 129 -13.36 -1.40 -4.25
N SER A 130 -14.48 -1.17 -4.94
CA SER A 130 -15.13 0.13 -5.03
C SER A 130 -15.53 0.72 -3.66
N GLU A 131 -15.99 -0.12 -2.72
CA GLU A 131 -16.26 0.32 -1.34
C GLU A 131 -14.97 0.71 -0.61
N LEU A 132 -13.89 -0.08 -0.78
CA LEU A 132 -12.59 0.23 -0.20
C LEU A 132 -12.01 1.54 -0.77
N GLN A 133 -12.10 1.74 -2.08
CA GLN A 133 -11.71 3.00 -2.73
C GLN A 133 -12.52 4.18 -2.18
N GLY A 134 -13.85 4.02 -2.07
CA GLY A 134 -14.72 5.03 -1.48
C GLY A 134 -14.35 5.35 -0.02
N TYR A 135 -13.95 4.36 0.77
CA TYR A 135 -13.51 4.58 2.15
C TYR A 135 -12.29 5.48 2.22
N ILE A 136 -11.31 5.24 1.33
CA ILE A 136 -10.07 6.01 1.28
C ILE A 136 -10.26 7.39 0.66
N TYR A 137 -10.98 7.49 -0.46
CA TYR A 137 -11.18 8.75 -1.18
C TYR A 137 -11.99 9.78 -0.39
N ASN A 138 -12.84 9.33 0.54
CA ASN A 138 -13.56 10.22 1.44
C ASN A 138 -12.71 10.73 2.62
N LEU A 139 -11.44 10.34 2.73
CA LEU A 139 -10.52 10.84 3.74
C LEU A 139 -9.75 12.03 3.15
N ASN A 140 -9.74 13.16 3.86
CA ASN A 140 -8.96 14.33 3.45
C ASN A 140 -7.46 14.09 3.70
N ALA A 141 -7.10 13.89 4.96
CA ALA A 141 -5.75 13.51 5.36
C ALA A 141 -5.82 12.53 6.53
N ILE A 142 -4.75 11.75 6.68
CA ILE A 142 -4.60 10.77 7.73
C ILE A 142 -3.25 10.93 8.43
N LYS A 143 -3.22 10.48 9.68
CA LYS A 143 -1.98 10.11 10.35
C LYS A 143 -1.90 8.59 10.42
N ALA A 144 -0.81 8.05 9.91
CA ALA A 144 -0.53 6.64 9.80
C ALA A 144 0.78 6.30 10.51
N VAL A 145 0.82 5.11 11.10
CA VAL A 145 2.04 4.53 11.67
C VAL A 145 2.35 3.26 10.92
N ILE A 146 3.61 3.11 10.50
CA ILE A 146 4.10 1.89 9.86
C ILE A 146 4.20 0.80 10.92
N LYS A 147 3.68 -0.38 10.62
CA LYS A 147 3.73 -1.53 11.51
C LYS A 147 4.36 -2.71 10.81
N GLU A 148 5.38 -3.28 11.42
CA GLU A 148 5.92 -4.56 10.98
C GLU A 148 4.97 -5.70 11.37
N GLN A 149 4.60 -6.53 10.40
CA GLN A 149 3.82 -7.74 10.59
C GLN A 149 4.72 -8.94 10.43
N TRP A 150 4.48 -9.95 11.26
CA TRP A 150 5.15 -11.24 11.18
C TRP A 150 4.19 -12.27 10.59
N ASN A 151 4.70 -13.19 9.79
CA ASN A 151 3.95 -14.42 9.52
C ASN A 151 3.83 -15.25 10.80
N ASP A 152 2.86 -16.16 10.85
CA ASP A 152 2.62 -17.03 12.01
C ASP A 152 3.87 -17.83 12.44
N ALA A 153 4.75 -18.13 11.49
CA ALA A 153 6.00 -18.85 11.71
C ALA A 153 7.17 -17.96 12.17
N MET A 154 6.97 -16.64 12.32
CA MET A 154 8.00 -15.65 12.68
C MET A 154 9.28 -15.72 11.83
N THR A 155 9.14 -16.07 10.55
CA THR A 155 10.25 -16.25 9.59
C THR A 155 10.30 -15.18 8.53
N ARG A 156 9.23 -14.41 8.38
CA ARG A 156 9.11 -13.32 7.41
C ARG A 156 8.37 -12.17 8.02
N THR A 157 8.87 -10.97 7.75
CA THR A 157 8.19 -9.73 8.05
C THR A 157 7.79 -8.99 6.78
N TRP A 158 6.76 -8.17 6.91
CA TRP A 158 6.42 -7.15 5.93
C TRP A 158 5.80 -5.97 6.65
N ASN A 159 5.90 -4.80 6.03
CA ASN A 159 5.29 -3.60 6.58
C ASN A 159 3.84 -3.46 6.15
N THR A 160 3.02 -3.01 7.09
CA THR A 160 1.64 -2.56 6.92
C THR A 160 1.47 -1.17 7.53
N ILE A 161 0.24 -0.67 7.50
CA ILE A 161 -0.09 0.66 8.02
C ILE A 161 -1.22 0.54 9.05
N GLU A 162 -1.08 1.25 10.17
CA GLU A 162 -2.16 1.54 11.11
C GLU A 162 -2.52 3.03 11.02
N ILE A 163 -3.74 3.34 10.57
CA ILE A 163 -4.27 4.71 10.62
C ILE A 163 -4.66 5.00 12.08
N THR A 164 -4.05 6.03 12.65
CA THR A 164 -4.26 6.43 14.06
C THR A 164 -5.18 7.63 14.20
N GLU A 165 -5.30 8.45 13.15
CA GLU A 165 -6.08 9.68 13.16
C GLU A 165 -6.62 10.01 11.77
N LEU A 166 -7.85 10.53 11.71
CA LEU A 166 -8.43 11.15 10.52
C LEU A 166 -8.37 12.66 10.71
N ILE A 167 -7.71 13.36 9.79
CA ILE A 167 -7.53 14.80 9.85
C ILE A 167 -8.62 15.42 8.98
N GLU A 168 -9.53 16.17 9.61
CA GLU A 168 -10.58 16.90 8.90
C GLU A 168 -9.97 18.01 8.04
N ALA A 169 -10.60 18.31 6.90
CA ALA A 169 -10.25 19.51 6.16
C ALA A 169 -10.54 20.74 7.04
N PRO A 170 -9.73 21.81 6.97
CA PRO A 170 -10.08 23.05 7.63
C PRO A 170 -11.48 23.46 7.18
N LYS A 171 -12.38 23.70 8.15
CA LYS A 171 -13.70 24.26 7.85
C LYS A 171 -13.45 25.63 7.23
N GLU A 172 -13.76 25.79 5.94
CA GLU A 172 -13.79 27.11 5.31
C GLU A 172 -14.75 27.98 6.12
N GLY A 173 -14.19 29.06 6.71
CA GLY A 173 -14.91 30.04 7.52
C GLY A 173 -15.39 31.23 6.69
#